data_AF-A0A1I5VSU0-F1
#
_entry.id   AF-A0A1I5VSU0-F1
#
_cell.length_a   1.000
_cell.length_b   1.000
_cell.length_c   1.000
_cell.angle_alpha   90.00
_cell.angle_beta   90.00
_cell.angle_gamma   90.00
#
_symmetry.space_group_name_H-M   'P 1'
#
loop_
_entity.id
_entity.type
_entity.pdbx_description
1 polymer ?
#
loop_
_entity_poly.entity_id
_entity_poly.type
_entity_poly.pdbx_seq_one_letter_code
_entity_poly.pdbx_strand_id
1 'polypeptide(L)'
;MSRQTAPLTIDDYALSAVVSGRSLAATWRAEGPDLPGPSRWLAETLARLEAGRVFEQQDESMLDRMRDAVREALNDHRPGFGDSVFAGVEPDLFVVSPEDREREKLRELADDLMTFRGYRRAVLNRVTAERELRKLL
;
A
#
# COMPACT_ATOMS: atom_id res chain seq x y z
N MET A 1 -3.16 -31.63 -11.71
CA MET A 1 -2.90 -30.71 -12.83
C MET A 1 -2.69 -29.32 -12.25
N SER A 2 -1.44 -28.93 -12.02
CA SER A 2 -1.12 -27.58 -11.53
C SER A 2 -1.40 -26.58 -12.65
N ARG A 3 -2.32 -25.64 -12.44
CA ARG A 3 -2.48 -24.49 -13.33
C ARG A 3 -1.21 -23.66 -13.23
N GLN A 4 -0.33 -23.81 -14.21
CA GLN A 4 0.79 -22.91 -14.38
C GLN A 4 0.21 -21.59 -14.89
N THR A 5 -0.13 -20.68 -13.97
CA THR A 5 -0.52 -19.32 -14.31
C THR A 5 0.69 -18.65 -14.97
N ALA A 6 0.50 -18.10 -16.17
CA ALA A 6 1.53 -17.32 -16.83
C ALA A 6 2.01 -16.20 -15.88
N PRO A 7 3.32 -15.87 -15.87
CA PRO A 7 3.81 -14.77 -15.07
C PRO A 7 3.12 -13.47 -15.51
N LEU A 8 2.73 -12.64 -14.54
CA LEU A 8 2.09 -11.35 -14.80
C LEU A 8 3.01 -10.45 -15.65
N THR A 9 2.41 -9.75 -16.61
CA THR A 9 3.11 -8.77 -17.45
C THR A 9 3.30 -7.44 -16.70
N ILE A 10 4.17 -6.56 -17.22
CA ILE A 10 4.32 -5.22 -16.65
C ILE A 10 3.01 -4.42 -16.71
N ASP A 11 2.21 -4.63 -17.76
CA ASP A 11 0.91 -3.99 -17.95
C ASP A 11 -0.10 -4.47 -16.90
N ASP A 12 -0.08 -5.77 -16.55
CA ASP A 12 -0.90 -6.32 -15.47
C ASP A 12 -0.53 -5.70 -14.13
N TYR A 13 0.77 -5.54 -13.85
CA TYR A 13 1.24 -4.86 -12.64
C TYR A 13 0.86 -3.38 -12.62
N ALA A 14 0.93 -2.69 -13.76
CA ALA A 14 0.55 -1.29 -13.86
C ALA A 14 -0.96 -1.09 -13.64
N LEU A 15 -1.79 -1.94 -14.24
CA LEU A 15 -3.22 -1.94 -14.01
C LEU A 15 -3.54 -2.24 -12.54
N SER A 16 -2.88 -3.24 -11.96
CA SER A 16 -3.07 -3.60 -10.55
C SER A 16 -2.65 -2.48 -9.60
N ALA A 17 -1.57 -1.76 -9.90
CA ALA A 17 -1.15 -0.57 -9.14
C ALA A 17 -2.18 0.56 -9.21
N VAL A 18 -2.79 0.79 -10.38
CA VAL A 18 -3.86 1.80 -10.54
C VAL A 18 -5.11 1.40 -9.77
N VAL A 19 -5.54 0.15 -9.86
CA VAL A 19 -6.75 -0.34 -9.17
C VAL A 19 -6.55 -0.29 -7.64
N SER A 20 -5.45 -0.83 -7.14
CA SER A 20 -5.13 -0.80 -5.71
C SER A 20 -4.90 0.62 -5.19
N GLY A 21 -4.27 1.51 -5.97
CA GLY A 21 -4.10 2.92 -5.60
C GLY A 21 -5.44 3.65 -5.45
N ARG A 22 -6.42 3.37 -6.33
CA ARG A 22 -7.78 3.90 -6.20
C ARG A 22 -8.49 3.36 -4.97
N SER A 23 -8.36 2.05 -4.72
CA SER A 23 -8.91 1.41 -3.51
C SER A 23 -8.35 2.07 -2.25
N LEU A 24 -7.02 2.14 -2.14
CA LEU A 24 -6.32 2.80 -1.04
C LEU A 24 -6.80 4.25 -0.82
N ALA A 25 -6.98 5.03 -1.90
CA ALA A 25 -7.42 6.41 -1.78
C ALA A 25 -8.87 6.55 -1.27
N ALA A 26 -9.74 5.61 -1.63
CA ALA A 26 -11.11 5.54 -1.13
C ALA A 26 -11.14 5.09 0.34
N THR A 27 -10.45 4.00 0.67
CA THR A 27 -10.35 3.46 2.04
C THR A 27 -9.74 4.51 2.98
N TRP A 28 -8.65 5.17 2.59
CA TRP A 28 -8.02 6.20 3.40
C TRP A 28 -8.94 7.40 3.67
N ARG A 29 -9.73 7.84 2.69
CA ARG A 29 -10.67 8.96 2.92
C ARG A 29 -11.81 8.60 3.85
N ALA A 30 -12.25 7.36 3.82
CA ALA A 30 -13.34 6.91 4.65
C ALA A 30 -12.86 6.66 6.10
N GLU A 31 -11.67 6.09 6.26
CA GLU A 31 -11.27 5.44 7.52
C GLU A 31 -9.79 5.62 7.89
N GLY A 32 -9.04 6.42 7.13
CA GLY A 32 -7.62 6.64 7.36
C GLY A 32 -7.35 7.40 8.65
N PRO A 33 -6.27 7.07 9.38
CA PRO A 33 -5.87 7.81 10.56
C PRO A 33 -5.43 9.23 10.19
N ASP A 34 -5.56 10.15 11.15
CA ASP A 34 -5.04 11.50 11.01
C ASP A 34 -3.52 11.49 10.88
N LEU A 35 -3.01 12.27 9.93
CA LEU A 35 -1.57 12.42 9.69
C LEU A 35 -1.06 13.74 10.28
N PRO A 36 -0.01 13.72 11.12
CA PRO A 36 0.60 14.96 11.60
C PRO A 36 1.27 15.71 10.43
N GLY A 37 0.92 17.00 10.29
CA GLY A 37 1.50 17.89 9.29
C GLY A 37 0.46 18.48 8.32
N PRO A 38 0.91 19.12 7.23
CA PRO A 38 0.02 19.84 6.33
C PRO A 38 -0.88 18.89 5.52
N SER A 39 -2.17 18.87 5.88
CA SER A 39 -3.24 18.05 5.28
C SER A 39 -3.37 18.17 3.77
N ARG A 40 -2.94 19.32 3.20
CA ARG A 40 -2.93 19.57 1.76
C ARG A 40 -2.15 18.52 0.98
N TRP A 41 -0.99 18.08 1.47
CA TRP A 41 -0.14 17.15 0.75
C TRP A 41 -0.78 15.76 0.66
N LEU A 42 -1.39 15.32 1.75
CA LEU A 42 -2.17 14.07 1.78
C LEU A 42 -3.32 14.15 0.76
N ALA A 43 -4.11 15.23 0.79
CA ALA A 43 -5.23 15.41 -0.14
C ALA A 43 -4.77 15.37 -1.61
N GLU A 44 -3.64 15.99 -1.92
CA GLU A 44 -3.05 15.97 -3.27
C GLU A 44 -2.57 14.57 -3.68
N THR A 45 -1.92 13.83 -2.77
CA THR A 45 -1.52 12.43 -3.01
C THR A 45 -2.74 11.54 -3.26
N LEU A 46 -3.77 11.61 -2.42
CA LEU A 46 -5.00 10.82 -2.59
C LEU A 46 -5.71 11.14 -3.91
N ALA A 47 -5.78 12.42 -4.28
CA ALA A 47 -6.35 12.84 -5.57
C ALA A 47 -5.55 12.32 -6.78
N ARG A 48 -4.22 12.20 -6.66
CA ARG A 48 -3.39 11.59 -7.70
C ARG A 48 -3.64 10.08 -7.83
N LEU A 49 -3.72 9.38 -6.69
CA LEU A 49 -4.01 7.95 -6.66
C LEU A 49 -5.37 7.64 -7.31
N GLU A 50 -6.42 8.41 -6.99
CA GLU A 50 -7.74 8.28 -7.63
C GLU A 50 -7.69 8.47 -9.15
N ALA A 51 -6.95 9.49 -9.60
CA ALA A 51 -6.75 9.77 -11.01
C ALA A 51 -5.90 8.69 -11.73
N GLY A 52 -5.35 7.71 -11.01
CA GLY A 52 -4.46 6.68 -11.56
C GLY A 52 -3.02 7.15 -11.77
N ARG A 53 -2.65 8.34 -11.24
CA ARG A 53 -1.28 8.87 -11.27
C ARG A 53 -0.45 8.26 -10.14
N VAL A 54 -0.22 6.96 -10.24
CA VAL A 54 0.35 6.15 -9.13
C VAL A 54 1.88 6.06 -9.13
N PHE A 55 2.55 6.51 -10.18
CA PHE A 55 4.01 6.40 -10.32
C PHE A 55 4.77 7.71 -10.03
N GLU A 56 4.07 8.71 -9.47
CA GLU A 56 4.67 10.00 -9.14
C GLU A 56 5.68 9.85 -8.00
N GLN A 57 6.91 10.30 -8.22
CA GLN A 57 8.01 10.12 -7.26
C GLN A 57 7.83 10.99 -6.02
N GLN A 58 7.21 12.16 -6.17
CA GLN A 58 6.93 13.09 -5.07
C GLN A 58 6.06 12.49 -3.96
N ASP A 59 5.27 11.45 -4.28
CA ASP A 59 4.37 10.80 -3.33
C ASP A 59 5.09 9.81 -2.39
N GLU A 60 6.35 9.43 -2.64
CA GLU A 60 7.04 8.39 -1.85
C GLU A 60 7.07 8.73 -0.36
N SER A 61 7.42 9.98 -0.03
CA SER A 61 7.48 10.46 1.35
C SER A 61 6.11 10.48 2.03
N MET A 62 5.03 10.73 1.29
CA MET A 62 3.68 10.69 1.83
C MET A 62 3.24 9.25 2.05
N LEU A 63 3.55 8.33 1.13
CA LEU A 63 3.25 6.90 1.28
C LEU A 63 3.99 6.28 2.47
N ASP A 64 5.19 6.76 2.79
CA ASP A 64 5.91 6.37 4.01
C ASP A 64 5.22 6.90 5.27
N ARG A 65 4.79 8.15 5.27
CA ARG A 65 4.02 8.72 6.40
C ARG A 65 2.69 8.00 6.60
N MET A 66 1.97 7.69 5.52
CA MET A 66 0.74 6.90 5.56
C MET A 66 0.97 5.53 6.21
N ARG A 67 2.06 4.85 5.83
CA ARG A 67 2.46 3.58 6.46
C ARG A 67 2.71 3.74 7.96
N ASP A 68 3.49 4.75 8.32
CA ASP A 68 3.89 4.96 9.71
C ASP A 68 2.67 5.31 10.59
N ALA A 69 1.73 6.11 10.08
CA ALA A 69 0.49 6.42 10.79
C ALA A 69 -0.42 5.20 10.98
N VAL A 70 -0.58 4.35 9.96
CA VAL A 70 -1.34 3.09 10.10
C VAL A 70 -0.66 2.16 11.10
N ARG A 71 0.68 2.07 11.06
CA ARG A 71 1.44 1.27 12.01
C ARG A 71 1.26 1.76 13.45
N GLU A 72 1.34 3.06 13.67
CA GLU A 72 1.16 3.68 14.98
C GLU A 72 -0.26 3.45 15.50
N ALA A 73 -1.29 3.71 14.67
CA ALA A 73 -2.68 3.46 15.04
C ALA A 73 -2.92 1.98 15.42
N LEU A 74 -2.37 1.04 14.65
CA LEU A 74 -2.42 -0.39 14.98
C LEU A 74 -1.71 -0.73 16.29
N ASN A 75 -0.58 -0.09 16.57
CA ASN A 75 0.18 -0.26 17.81
C ASN A 75 -0.52 0.35 19.04
N ASP A 76 -1.28 1.42 18.85
CA ASP A 76 -2.09 2.03 19.92
C ASP A 76 -3.23 1.09 20.34
N HIS A 77 -3.82 0.34 19.40
CA HIS A 77 -4.78 -0.72 19.74
C HIS A 77 -4.11 -1.90 20.45
N ARG A 78 -2.91 -2.30 19.99
CA ARG A 78 -2.14 -3.38 20.61
C ARG A 78 -0.64 -3.19 20.34
N PRO A 79 0.19 -2.98 21.37
CA PRO A 79 1.62 -2.79 21.19
C PRO A 79 2.28 -3.90 20.36
N GLY A 80 3.03 -3.52 19.32
CA GLY A 80 3.74 -4.42 18.41
C GLY A 80 2.88 -5.06 17.30
N PHE A 81 1.57 -4.79 17.27
CA PHE A 81 0.68 -5.35 16.26
C PHE A 81 0.93 -4.75 14.88
N GLY A 82 1.02 -3.42 14.76
CA GLY A 82 1.34 -2.74 13.52
C GLY A 82 2.71 -3.17 12.96
N ASP A 83 3.69 -3.35 13.83
CA ASP A 83 5.02 -3.85 13.44
C ASP A 83 4.94 -5.27 12.86
N SER A 84 4.12 -6.15 13.44
CA SER A 84 3.92 -7.52 12.96
C SER A 84 3.22 -7.54 11.59
N VAL A 85 2.20 -6.70 11.40
CA VAL A 85 1.47 -6.57 10.13
C VAL A 85 2.43 -6.17 9.00
N PHE A 86 3.21 -5.10 9.17
CA PHE A 86 4.14 -4.64 8.13
C PHE A 86 5.38 -5.53 7.96
N ALA A 87 5.68 -6.40 8.92
CA ALA A 87 6.71 -7.44 8.77
C ALA A 87 6.23 -8.66 7.96
N GLY A 88 4.94 -8.75 7.63
CA GLY A 88 4.37 -9.91 6.92
C GLY A 88 4.35 -11.18 7.78
N VAL A 89 4.38 -11.03 9.11
CA VAL A 89 4.23 -12.16 10.03
C VAL A 89 2.75 -12.49 10.08
N GLU A 90 2.36 -13.65 9.52
CA GLU A 90 0.97 -14.11 9.57
C GLU A 90 0.51 -14.14 11.04
N PRO A 91 -0.54 -13.38 11.37
CA PRO A 91 -1.03 -13.30 12.73
C PRO A 91 -1.90 -14.53 13.04
N ASP A 92 -1.33 -15.74 12.96
CA ASP A 92 -1.97 -17.01 13.38
C ASP A 92 -2.40 -17.02 14.86
N LEU A 93 -2.10 -15.95 15.60
CA LEU A 93 -2.37 -15.77 17.03
C LEU A 93 -3.34 -14.64 17.37
N PHE A 94 -3.94 -13.97 16.39
CA PHE A 94 -4.70 -12.75 16.64
C PHE A 94 -6.13 -12.90 16.11
N VAL A 95 -6.94 -13.68 16.82
CA VAL A 95 -8.40 -13.68 16.65
C VAL A 95 -8.86 -12.24 16.85
N VAL A 96 -9.20 -11.56 15.76
CA VAL A 96 -9.88 -10.27 15.84
C VAL A 96 -11.27 -10.60 16.36
N SER A 97 -11.53 -10.28 17.63
CA SER A 97 -12.90 -10.29 18.14
C SER A 97 -13.74 -9.45 17.17
N PRO A 98 -14.95 -9.89 16.76
CA PRO A 98 -15.87 -9.08 15.96
C PRO A 98 -16.14 -7.68 16.56
N GLU A 99 -15.83 -7.50 17.84
CA GLU A 99 -15.94 -6.24 18.58
C GLU A 99 -14.81 -5.23 18.24
N ASP A 100 -13.67 -5.68 17.71
CA ASP A 100 -12.51 -4.84 17.35
C ASP A 100 -12.57 -4.34 15.90
N ARG A 101 -13.73 -3.81 15.50
CA ARG A 101 -13.98 -3.35 14.12
C ARG A 101 -13.01 -2.27 13.67
N GLU A 102 -12.57 -1.40 14.56
CA GLU A 102 -11.60 -0.33 14.25
C GLU A 102 -10.22 -0.90 13.90
N ARG A 103 -9.74 -1.91 14.65
CA ARG A 103 -8.48 -2.59 14.33
C ARG A 103 -8.55 -3.31 12.99
N GLU A 104 -9.69 -3.92 12.68
CA GLU A 104 -9.88 -4.61 11.39
C GLU A 104 -9.81 -3.63 10.22
N LYS A 105 -10.44 -2.45 10.34
CA LYS A 105 -10.35 -1.39 9.32
C LYS A 105 -8.92 -0.92 9.08
N LEU A 106 -8.16 -0.71 10.17
CA LEU A 106 -6.75 -0.35 10.07
C LEU A 106 -5.90 -1.46 9.45
N ARG A 107 -6.26 -2.73 9.68
CA ARG A 107 -5.62 -3.89 9.05
C ARG A 107 -5.92 -3.94 7.55
N GLU A 108 -7.18 -3.76 7.15
CA GLU A 108 -7.58 -3.66 5.74
C GLU A 108 -6.86 -2.50 5.04
N LEU A 109 -6.74 -1.35 5.70
CA LEU A 109 -6.00 -0.21 5.17
C LEU A 109 -4.49 -0.48 5.04
N ALA A 110 -3.91 -1.22 5.99
CA ALA A 110 -2.51 -1.67 5.90
C ALA A 110 -2.32 -2.61 4.70
N ASP A 111 -3.24 -3.56 4.50
CA ASP A 111 -3.23 -4.49 3.37
C ASP A 111 -3.32 -3.72 2.03
N ASP A 112 -4.29 -2.81 1.90
CA ASP A 112 -4.46 -1.95 0.72
C ASP A 112 -3.16 -1.18 0.39
N LEU A 113 -2.52 -0.60 1.42
CA LEU A 113 -1.27 0.14 1.27
C LEU A 113 -0.12 -0.78 0.83
N MET A 114 0.02 -1.96 1.44
CA MET A 114 1.07 -2.93 1.10
C MET A 114 0.87 -3.47 -0.31
N THR A 115 -0.35 -3.86 -0.68
CA THR A 115 -0.71 -4.33 -2.02
C THR A 115 -0.39 -3.27 -3.07
N PHE A 116 -0.82 -2.03 -2.84
CA PHE A 116 -0.51 -0.90 -3.72
C PHE A 116 1.00 -0.71 -3.91
N ARG A 117 1.74 -0.63 -2.80
CA ARG A 117 3.20 -0.43 -2.85
C ARG A 117 3.91 -1.60 -3.53
N GLY A 118 3.43 -2.82 -3.35
CA GLY A 118 3.96 -4.03 -3.99
C GLY A 118 3.87 -3.94 -5.52
N TYR A 119 2.67 -3.65 -6.04
CA TYR A 119 2.47 -3.51 -7.49
C TYR A 119 3.24 -2.32 -8.06
N ARG A 120 3.23 -1.18 -7.39
CA ARG A 120 4.01 -0.01 -7.81
C ARG A 120 5.50 -0.32 -7.90
N ARG A 121 6.06 -1.00 -6.89
CA ARG A 121 7.47 -1.39 -6.86
C ARG A 121 7.81 -2.38 -7.97
N ALA A 122 6.93 -3.35 -8.26
CA ALA A 122 7.14 -4.31 -9.34
C ALA A 122 7.31 -3.62 -10.70
N VAL A 123 6.45 -2.63 -11.02
CA VAL A 123 6.56 -1.83 -12.25
C VAL A 123 7.87 -1.03 -12.27
N LEU A 124 8.17 -0.29 -11.21
CA LEU A 124 9.38 0.56 -11.15
C LEU A 124 10.67 -0.27 -11.27
N ASN A 125 10.72 -1.44 -10.62
CA ASN A 125 11.83 -2.37 -10.73
C ASN A 125 11.99 -2.88 -12.16
N ARG A 126 10.89 -3.23 -12.83
CA ARG A 126 10.91 -3.71 -14.22
C ARG A 126 11.41 -2.62 -15.18
N VAL A 127 10.89 -1.40 -15.08
CA VAL A 127 11.34 -0.26 -15.89
C VAL A 127 12.82 0.03 -15.67
N THR A 128 13.28 -0.04 -14.42
CA THR A 128 14.69 0.16 -14.07
C THR A 128 15.57 -0.92 -14.69
N ALA A 129 15.19 -2.20 -14.56
CA ALA A 129 15.92 -3.31 -15.16
C ALA A 129 16.04 -3.17 -16.69
N GLU A 130 14.95 -2.82 -17.38
CA GLU A 130 14.96 -2.60 -18.83
C GLU A 130 15.80 -1.40 -19.26
N ARG A 131 15.91 -0.37 -18.41
CA ARG A 131 16.80 0.77 -18.65
C ARG A 131 18.27 0.35 -18.52
N GLU A 132 18.63 -0.41 -17.48
CA GLU A 132 20.02 -0.84 -17.28
C GLU A 132 20.46 -1.83 -18.36
N LEU A 133 19.61 -2.78 -18.77
CA LEU A 133 19.91 -3.71 -19.86
C LEU A 133 20.21 -2.98 -21.18
N ARG A 134 19.47 -1.92 -21.49
CA ARG A 134 19.70 -1.10 -22.69
C ARG A 134 21.03 -0.35 -22.69
N LYS A 135 21.67 -0.15 -21.53
CA LYS A 135 23.01 0.44 -21.46
C LYS A 135 24.13 -0.56 -21.73
N LEU A 136 23.83 -1.86 -21.71
CA LEU A 136 24.79 -2.95 -21.94
C LEU A 136 24.83 -3.39 -23.41
N LEU A 137 23.89 -2.91 -24.23
CA LEU A 137 23.77 -3.17 -25.66
C LEU A 137 24.30 -1.98 -26.46
#